data_AF-A0A5E4KPN0-F1
#
_entry.id   AF-A0A5E4KPN0-F1
#
_cell.length_a   1.000
_cell.length_b   1.000
_cell.length_c   1.000
_cell.angle_alpha   90.00
_cell.angle_beta   90.00
_cell.angle_gamma   90.00
#
_symmetry.space_group_name_H-M   'P 1'
#
loop_
_entity.id
_entity.type
_entity.pdbx_description
1 polymer ?
#
loop_
_entity_poly.entity_id
_entity_poly.type
_entity_poly.pdbx_seq_one_letter_code
_entity_poly.pdbx_strand_id
1 'polypeptide(L)'
;MGYNIRVHPDAVIYFLHQDLIMATKLTPMKVKRLPLEKNARTAIFLIVIVNLAMWLSAVYYNPEVSGTGLFLLPAIYTTIMAFFLLVLYFRYTFLENYPYLLSLPSFIYRLAIEKNVEVHGEIINKVFTVWCIAALYLSVIWAGVVYFVFSHNGKSSLAGLLVSFILIMIALTVITVFALYRSIYRSFVAR
;
A
#
# COMPACT_ATOMS: atom_id res chain seq x y z
N MET A 1 -40.43 -5.04 0.31
CA MET A 1 -40.13 -6.12 1.25
C MET A 1 -38.64 -6.08 1.56
N GLY A 2 -38.26 -5.62 2.76
CA GLY A 2 -36.86 -5.59 3.18
C GLY A 2 -36.48 -6.91 3.84
N TYR A 3 -35.51 -7.63 3.29
CA TYR A 3 -34.94 -8.81 3.94
C TYR A 3 -34.03 -8.36 5.08
N ASN A 4 -34.46 -8.66 6.30
CA ASN A 4 -33.69 -8.42 7.51
C ASN A 4 -32.71 -9.60 7.68
N ILE A 5 -31.54 -9.52 7.03
CA ILE A 5 -30.50 -10.55 7.14
C ILE A 5 -29.83 -10.38 8.51
N ARG A 6 -30.33 -11.09 9.53
CA ARG A 6 -29.58 -11.29 10.78
C ARG A 6 -28.43 -12.24 10.49
N VAL A 7 -27.24 -11.69 10.24
CA VAL A 7 -26.01 -12.47 10.18
C VAL A 7 -25.72 -12.98 11.60
N HIS A 8 -25.86 -14.28 11.82
CA HIS A 8 -25.52 -14.90 13.09
C HIS A 8 -24.00 -14.74 13.32
N PRO A 9 -23.55 -14.24 14.48
CA PRO A 9 -22.12 -14.06 14.76
C PRO A 9 -21.33 -15.37 14.62
N ASP A 10 -21.97 -16.51 14.88
CA ASP A 10 -21.37 -17.84 14.73
C ASP A 10 -21.05 -18.19 13.27
N ALA A 11 -21.83 -17.68 12.31
CA ALA A 11 -21.56 -17.87 10.89
C ALA A 11 -20.31 -17.11 10.45
N VAL A 12 -20.05 -15.92 11.02
CA VAL A 12 -18.84 -15.14 10.72
C VAL A 12 -17.60 -15.85 11.24
N ILE A 13 -17.67 -16.43 12.45
CA ILE A 13 -16.58 -17.21 13.03
C ILE A 13 -16.35 -18.49 12.22
N TYR A 14 -17.40 -19.16 11.75
CA TYR A 14 -17.29 -20.35 10.91
C TYR A 14 -16.64 -20.06 9.55
N PHE A 15 -17.00 -18.94 8.91
CA PHE A 15 -16.36 -18.48 7.66
C PHE A 15 -14.89 -18.13 7.88
N LEU A 16 -14.57 -17.37 8.93
CA LEU A 16 -13.18 -17.04 9.29
C LEU A 16 -12.36 -18.30 9.58
N HIS A 17 -12.95 -19.29 10.25
CA HIS A 17 -12.25 -20.53 10.58
C HIS A 17 -12.06 -21.43 9.34
N GLN A 18 -13.05 -21.51 8.44
CA GLN A 18 -12.91 -22.22 7.16
C GLN A 18 -11.89 -21.54 6.23
N ASP A 19 -11.86 -20.21 6.18
CA ASP A 19 -10.87 -19.47 5.40
C ASP A 19 -9.45 -19.69 5.95
N LEU A 20 -9.30 -19.80 7.29
CA LEU A 20 -8.03 -20.13 7.93
C LEU A 20 -7.60 -21.58 7.62
N ILE A 21 -8.55 -22.52 7.60
CA ILE A 21 -8.30 -23.94 7.28
C ILE A 21 -8.01 -24.13 5.78
N MET A 22 -8.66 -23.38 4.89
CA MET A 22 -8.30 -23.35 3.47
C MET A 22 -6.93 -22.72 3.27
N ALA A 23 -6.63 -21.59 3.94
CA ALA A 23 -5.34 -20.92 3.84
C ALA A 23 -4.17 -21.79 4.31
N THR A 24 -4.39 -22.64 5.32
CA THR A 24 -3.39 -23.61 5.81
C THR A 24 -3.28 -24.87 4.95
N LYS A 25 -4.29 -25.18 4.12
CA LYS A 25 -4.28 -26.28 3.14
C LYS A 25 -3.90 -25.85 1.73
N LEU A 26 -3.60 -24.56 1.50
CA LEU A 26 -3.08 -24.10 0.23
C LEU A 26 -1.72 -24.77 0.00
N THR A 27 -1.70 -25.75 -0.89
CA THR A 27 -0.45 -26.23 -1.47
C THR A 27 0.32 -25.02 -2.02
N PRO A 28 1.67 -25.00 -1.88
CA PRO A 28 2.47 -23.86 -2.32
C PRO A 28 2.17 -23.61 -3.80
N MET A 29 1.50 -22.48 -4.08
CA MET A 29 1.11 -22.11 -5.43
C MET A 29 2.36 -21.77 -6.21
N LYS A 30 2.69 -22.55 -7.23
CA LYS A 30 3.75 -22.17 -8.17
C LYS A 30 3.25 -20.99 -9.00
N VAL A 31 3.92 -19.85 -8.88
CA VAL A 31 3.59 -18.62 -9.62
C VAL A 31 4.70 -18.31 -10.63
N LYS A 32 4.33 -17.92 -11.85
CA LYS A 32 5.32 -17.41 -12.81
C LYS A 32 5.79 -16.04 -12.33
N ARG A 33 7.09 -15.93 -12.08
CA ARG A 33 7.72 -14.67 -11.66
C ARG A 33 7.81 -13.73 -12.86
N LEU A 34 6.99 -12.69 -12.84
CA LEU A 34 6.99 -11.66 -13.88
C LEU A 34 7.73 -10.40 -13.40
N PRO A 35 8.39 -9.66 -14.30
CA PRO A 35 8.98 -8.37 -13.95
C PRO A 35 7.90 -7.39 -13.49
N LEU A 36 8.28 -6.42 -12.65
CA LEU A 36 7.35 -5.35 -12.21
C LEU A 36 6.81 -4.57 -13.42
N GLU A 37 5.53 -4.24 -13.35
CA GLU A 37 4.89 -3.36 -14.34
C GLU A 37 5.62 -2.02 -14.42
N LYS A 38 5.59 -1.41 -15.61
CA LYS A 38 6.19 -0.08 -15.82
C LYS A 38 5.67 0.93 -14.80
N ASN A 39 4.35 0.93 -14.54
CA ASN A 39 3.73 1.86 -13.59
C ASN A 39 4.24 1.68 -12.16
N ALA A 40 4.42 0.45 -11.70
CA ALA A 40 5.00 0.18 -10.37
C ALA A 40 6.46 0.66 -10.28
N ARG A 41 7.27 0.40 -11.33
CA ARG A 41 8.65 0.89 -11.38
C ARG A 41 8.72 2.41 -11.36
N THR A 42 7.87 3.08 -12.14
CA THR A 42 7.76 4.55 -12.11
C THR A 42 7.34 5.06 -10.74
N ALA A 43 6.36 4.42 -10.09
CA ALA A 43 5.93 4.80 -8.75
C ALA A 43 7.07 4.66 -7.72
N ILE A 44 7.79 3.54 -7.73
CA ILE A 44 8.97 3.31 -6.87
C ILE A 44 10.02 4.40 -7.10
N PHE A 45 10.34 4.71 -8.36
CA PHE A 45 11.30 5.75 -8.70
C PHE A 45 10.87 7.12 -8.17
N LEU A 46 9.60 7.49 -8.33
CA LEU A 46 9.05 8.73 -7.79
C LEU A 46 9.08 8.76 -6.26
N ILE A 47 8.79 7.64 -5.59
CA ILE A 47 8.90 7.55 -4.13
C ILE A 47 10.34 7.81 -3.66
N VAL A 48 11.34 7.27 -4.35
CA VAL A 48 12.75 7.52 -4.02
C VAL A 48 13.09 9.00 -4.18
N ILE A 49 12.64 9.64 -5.27
CA ILE A 49 12.83 11.08 -5.49
C ILE A 49 12.16 11.91 -4.39
N VAL A 50 10.90 11.59 -4.04
CA VAL A 50 10.17 12.31 -2.99
C VAL A 50 10.89 12.17 -1.64
N ASN A 51 11.35 10.98 -1.29
CA ASN A 51 12.14 10.77 -0.08
C ASN A 51 13.45 11.56 -0.09
N LEU A 52 14.17 11.60 -1.20
CA LEU A 52 15.38 12.39 -1.32
C LEU A 52 15.10 13.89 -1.14
N ALA A 53 14.04 14.40 -1.77
CA ALA A 53 13.60 15.79 -1.63
C ALA A 53 13.22 16.13 -0.18
N MET A 54 12.60 15.20 0.54
CA MET A 54 12.31 15.34 1.96
C MET A 54 13.59 15.48 2.81
N TRP A 55 14.58 14.62 2.58
CA TRP A 55 15.88 14.71 3.27
C TRP A 55 16.59 16.03 2.97
N LEU A 56 16.62 16.44 1.70
CA LEU A 56 17.23 17.72 1.31
C LEU A 56 16.51 18.91 1.94
N SER A 57 15.18 18.89 2.01
CA SER A 57 14.40 19.92 2.68
C SER A 57 14.71 19.98 4.18
N ALA A 58 14.80 18.82 4.84
CA ALA A 58 15.14 18.75 6.26
C ALA A 58 16.52 19.36 6.55
N VAL A 59 17.52 19.05 5.73
CA VAL A 59 18.87 19.61 5.84
C VAL A 59 18.90 21.11 5.55
N TYR A 60 18.21 21.56 4.50
CA TYR A 60 18.22 22.96 4.06
C TYR A 60 17.56 23.91 5.07
N TYR A 61 16.42 23.52 5.64
CA TYR A 61 15.65 24.40 6.53
C TYR A 61 16.11 24.36 8.00
N ASN A 62 16.96 23.40 8.42
CA ASN A 62 17.48 23.32 9.80
C ASN A 62 18.99 23.01 9.86
N PRO A 63 19.86 23.90 9.36
CA PRO A 63 21.31 23.69 9.44
C PRO A 63 21.86 23.82 10.88
N GLU A 64 21.14 24.51 11.78
CA GLU A 64 21.64 24.85 13.13
C GLU A 64 21.13 23.92 14.24
N VAL A 65 20.14 23.07 13.98
CA VAL A 65 19.59 22.16 15.00
C VAL A 65 20.44 20.89 15.06
N SER A 66 21.40 20.89 15.98
CA SER A 66 22.16 19.72 16.46
C SER A 66 21.29 18.63 17.12
N GLY A 67 19.96 18.74 17.03
CA GLY A 67 18.99 17.84 17.63
C GLY A 67 18.64 16.65 16.74
N THR A 68 19.07 15.47 17.16
CA THR A 68 18.69 14.14 16.65
C THR A 68 17.18 13.94 16.42
N GLY A 69 16.32 14.72 17.05
CA GLY A 69 14.85 14.60 16.97
C GLY A 69 14.23 14.98 15.62
N LEU A 70 14.80 15.93 14.87
CA LEU A 70 14.20 16.40 13.61
C LEU A 70 14.55 15.51 12.40
N PHE A 71 15.74 14.91 12.40
CA PHE A 71 16.11 13.88 11.41
C PHE A 71 15.39 12.54 11.62
N LEU A 72 14.80 12.35 12.81
CA LEU A 72 14.06 11.14 13.15
C LEU A 72 12.83 10.94 12.25
N LEU A 73 12.13 12.02 11.87
CA LEU A 73 10.91 11.95 11.05
C LEU A 73 11.20 11.45 9.61
N PRO A 74 12.14 12.03 8.85
CA PRO A 74 12.58 11.46 7.57
C PRO A 74 13.15 10.04 7.72
N ALA A 75 13.90 9.75 8.79
CA ALA A 75 14.52 8.45 9.00
C ALA A 75 13.50 7.33 9.27
N ILE A 76 12.51 7.56 10.15
CA ILE A 76 11.41 6.61 10.42
C ILE A 76 10.66 6.33 9.13
N TYR A 77 10.32 7.38 8.39
CA TYR A 77 9.58 7.23 7.14
C TYR A 77 10.37 6.47 6.07
N THR A 78 11.66 6.80 5.90
CA THR A 78 12.56 6.10 4.99
C THR A 78 12.67 4.62 5.37
N THR A 79 12.71 4.31 6.66
CA THR A 79 12.77 2.92 7.17
C THR A 79 11.50 2.15 6.83
N ILE A 80 10.32 2.75 7.06
CA ILE A 80 9.02 2.16 6.67
C ILE A 80 8.99 1.92 5.16
N MET A 81 9.49 2.88 4.38
CA MET A 81 9.51 2.78 2.92
C MET A 81 10.48 1.70 2.42
N ALA A 82 11.66 1.59 3.03
CA ALA A 82 12.64 0.55 2.72
C ALA A 82 12.08 -0.85 3.02
N PHE A 83 11.38 -1.00 4.15
CA PHE A 83 10.68 -2.24 4.49
C PHE A 83 9.61 -2.58 3.44
N PHE A 84 8.82 -1.61 3.01
CA PHE A 84 7.82 -1.81 1.97
C PHE A 84 8.43 -2.20 0.61
N LEU A 85 9.53 -1.56 0.21
CA LEU A 85 10.27 -1.93 -1.01
C LEU A 85 10.85 -3.35 -0.92
N LEU A 86 11.26 -3.77 0.27
CA LEU A 86 11.72 -5.15 0.52
C LEU A 86 10.55 -6.14 0.37
N VAL A 87 9.36 -5.81 0.88
CA VAL A 87 8.14 -6.62 0.66
C VAL A 87 7.81 -6.73 -0.82
N LEU A 88 7.91 -5.64 -1.59
CA LEU A 88 7.71 -5.63 -3.05
C LEU A 88 8.72 -6.49 -3.80
N TYR A 89 9.98 -6.45 -3.38
CA TYR A 89 11.04 -7.25 -3.95
C TYR A 89 10.78 -8.75 -3.75
N PHE A 90 10.41 -9.13 -2.53
CA PHE A 90 10.11 -10.52 -2.15
C PHE A 90 8.64 -10.92 -2.36
N ARG A 91 7.85 -10.14 -3.11
CA ARG A 91 6.39 -10.35 -3.25
C ARG A 91 5.97 -11.76 -3.61
N TYR A 92 6.68 -12.40 -4.53
CA TYR A 92 6.40 -13.78 -4.93
C TYR A 92 6.78 -14.78 -3.83
N THR A 93 7.92 -14.56 -3.16
CA THR A 93 8.35 -15.39 -2.03
C THR A 93 7.37 -15.30 -0.86
N PHE A 94 6.85 -14.10 -0.57
CA PHE A 94 5.81 -13.93 0.45
C PHE A 94 4.50 -14.62 0.05
N LEU A 95 4.11 -14.58 -1.22
CA LEU A 95 2.90 -15.27 -1.68
C LEU A 95 3.02 -16.79 -1.70
N GLU A 96 4.18 -17.29 -2.11
CA GLU A 96 4.46 -18.73 -2.20
C GLU A 96 4.57 -19.37 -0.81
N ASN A 97 5.24 -18.69 0.14
CA ASN A 97 5.56 -19.26 1.45
C ASN A 97 4.68 -18.75 2.59
N TYR A 98 4.12 -17.54 2.47
CA TYR A 98 3.39 -16.85 3.54
C TYR A 98 2.11 -16.14 3.04
N PRO A 99 1.21 -16.83 2.33
CA PRO A 99 0.02 -16.20 1.73
C PRO A 99 -0.89 -15.53 2.78
N TYR A 100 -0.87 -16.00 4.02
CA TYR A 100 -1.63 -15.44 5.14
C TYR A 100 -1.17 -14.03 5.56
N LEU A 101 0.07 -13.63 5.25
CA LEU A 101 0.57 -12.28 5.54
C LEU A 101 -0.05 -11.23 4.60
N LEU A 102 -0.62 -11.64 3.48
CA LEU A 102 -1.24 -10.78 2.48
C LEU A 102 -2.76 -10.86 2.63
N SER A 103 -3.29 -10.19 3.65
CA SER A 103 -4.68 -10.26 4.11
C SER A 103 -5.69 -9.55 3.20
N LEU A 104 -5.76 -9.92 1.91
CA LEU A 104 -6.86 -9.56 1.03
C LEU A 104 -7.67 -10.82 0.70
N PRO A 105 -8.76 -11.10 1.43
CA PRO A 105 -9.59 -12.29 1.22
C PRO A 105 -10.03 -12.47 -0.24
N SER A 106 -10.36 -11.36 -0.91
CA SER A 106 -10.75 -11.34 -2.32
C SER A 106 -9.59 -11.64 -3.29
N PHE A 107 -8.36 -11.32 -2.91
CA PHE A 107 -7.15 -11.60 -3.69
C PHE A 107 -6.75 -13.07 -3.58
N ILE A 108 -6.75 -13.63 -2.36
CA ILE A 108 -6.46 -15.04 -2.11
C ILE A 108 -7.54 -15.93 -2.75
N TYR A 109 -8.82 -15.58 -2.61
CA TYR A 109 -9.92 -16.34 -3.20
C TYR A 109 -9.83 -16.44 -4.72
N ARG A 110 -9.43 -15.35 -5.39
CA ARG A 110 -9.28 -15.33 -6.86
C ARG A 110 -8.02 -16.01 -7.34
N LEU A 111 -6.90 -15.88 -6.61
CA LEU A 111 -5.69 -16.66 -6.85
C LEU A 111 -5.91 -18.17 -6.71
N ALA A 112 -6.82 -18.58 -5.84
CA ALA A 112 -7.17 -19.99 -5.65
C ALA A 112 -8.07 -20.56 -6.76
N ILE A 113 -8.83 -19.73 -7.48
CA ILE A 113 -9.77 -20.16 -8.53
C ILE A 113 -9.12 -20.20 -9.90
N GLU A 114 -8.22 -19.25 -10.18
CA GLU A 114 -7.50 -19.22 -11.44
C GLU A 114 -6.53 -20.42 -11.53
N LYS A 115 -6.44 -21.03 -12.72
CA LYS A 115 -5.59 -22.22 -12.93
C LYS A 115 -4.36 -21.87 -13.76
N ASN A 116 -4.39 -20.74 -14.48
CA ASN A 116 -3.29 -20.31 -15.30
C ASN A 116 -2.23 -19.56 -14.47
N VAL A 117 -1.05 -20.18 -14.38
CA VAL A 117 0.12 -19.69 -13.64
C VAL A 117 0.63 -18.33 -14.16
N GLU A 118 0.43 -18.01 -15.45
CA GLU A 118 0.79 -16.71 -16.01
C GLU A 118 -0.17 -15.61 -15.54
N VAL A 119 -1.48 -15.90 -15.52
CA VAL A 119 -2.51 -14.97 -15.06
C VAL A 119 -2.34 -14.68 -13.57
N HIS A 120 -1.92 -15.66 -12.76
CA HIS A 120 -1.53 -15.42 -11.36
C HIS A 120 -0.45 -14.35 -11.24
N GLY A 121 0.63 -14.47 -12.03
CA GLY A 121 1.73 -13.51 -12.03
C GLY A 121 1.27 -12.09 -12.40
N GLU A 122 0.35 -11.96 -13.37
CA GLU A 122 -0.24 -10.69 -13.77
C GLU A 122 -1.09 -10.06 -12.66
N ILE A 123 -1.95 -10.86 -12.02
CA ILE A 123 -2.83 -10.41 -10.92
C ILE A 123 -1.98 -9.88 -9.77
N ILE A 124 -0.96 -10.63 -9.38
CA ILE A 124 -0.03 -10.26 -8.31
C ILE A 124 0.63 -8.93 -8.65
N ASN A 125 1.20 -8.80 -9.84
CA ASN A 125 1.84 -7.55 -10.26
C ASN A 125 0.88 -6.36 -10.22
N LYS A 126 -0.35 -6.49 -10.72
CA LYS A 126 -1.34 -5.41 -10.69
C LYS A 126 -1.68 -4.97 -9.27
N VAL A 127 -1.86 -5.90 -8.34
CA VAL A 127 -2.15 -5.56 -6.94
C VAL A 127 -0.97 -4.84 -6.29
N PHE A 128 0.24 -5.34 -6.49
CA PHE A 128 1.44 -4.66 -5.99
C PHE A 128 1.67 -3.30 -6.68
N THR A 129 1.26 -3.11 -7.93
CA THR A 129 1.22 -1.80 -8.59
C THR A 129 0.30 -0.83 -7.84
N VAL A 130 -0.90 -1.27 -7.44
CA VAL A 130 -1.82 -0.43 -6.63
C VAL A 130 -1.19 -0.06 -5.30
N TRP A 131 -0.50 -0.99 -4.65
CA TRP A 131 0.20 -0.75 -3.40
C TRP A 131 1.33 0.27 -3.59
N CYS A 132 2.12 0.18 -4.66
CA CYS A 132 3.15 1.18 -4.99
C CYS A 132 2.55 2.57 -5.20
N ILE A 133 1.41 2.66 -5.89
CA ILE A 133 0.72 3.93 -6.12
C ILE A 133 0.21 4.51 -4.80
N ALA A 134 -0.42 3.70 -3.95
CA ALA A 134 -0.87 4.13 -2.63
C ALA A 134 0.31 4.64 -1.76
N ALA A 135 1.44 3.93 -1.78
CA ALA A 135 2.65 4.34 -1.08
C ALA A 135 3.24 5.65 -1.63
N LEU A 136 3.15 5.89 -2.94
CA LEU A 136 3.52 7.17 -3.55
C LEU A 136 2.64 8.31 -3.04
N TYR A 137 1.31 8.14 -2.97
CA TYR A 137 0.42 9.15 -2.40
C TYR A 137 0.79 9.47 -0.94
N LEU A 138 1.02 8.43 -0.13
CA LEU A 138 1.46 8.60 1.26
C LEU A 138 2.81 9.33 1.35
N SER A 139 3.74 9.07 0.41
CA SER A 139 5.02 9.77 0.34
C SER A 139 4.84 11.26 0.07
N VAL A 140 3.94 11.62 -0.86
CA VAL A 140 3.64 13.02 -1.17
C VAL A 140 2.99 13.73 0.02
N ILE A 141 2.04 13.07 0.70
CA ILE A 141 1.42 13.61 1.92
C ILE A 141 2.49 13.89 2.97
N TRP A 142 3.36 12.91 3.22
CA TRP A 142 4.40 13.02 4.23
C TRP A 142 5.44 14.09 3.88
N ALA A 143 5.81 14.20 2.61
CA ALA A 143 6.66 15.29 2.12
C ALA A 143 6.04 16.66 2.36
N GLY A 144 4.74 16.81 2.12
CA GLY A 144 4.00 18.03 2.44
C GLY A 144 4.00 18.37 3.93
N VAL A 145 3.82 17.38 4.81
CA VAL A 145 3.90 17.54 6.26
C VAL A 145 5.30 18.00 6.68
N VAL A 146 6.33 17.31 6.19
CA VAL A 146 7.73 17.61 6.50
C VAL A 146 8.11 19.01 6.03
N TYR A 147 7.75 19.36 4.79
CA TYR A 147 7.95 20.71 4.26
C TYR A 147 7.25 21.75 5.13
N PHE A 148 5.99 21.53 5.52
CA PHE A 148 5.24 22.48 6.33
C PHE A 148 5.87 22.69 7.72
N VAL A 149 6.21 21.60 8.40
CA VAL A 149 6.84 21.64 9.73
C VAL A 149 8.14 22.44 9.68
N PHE A 150 8.98 22.18 8.67
CA PHE A 150 10.29 22.81 8.54
C PHE A 150 10.26 24.24 8.00
N SER A 151 9.40 24.55 7.03
CA SER A 151 9.35 25.90 6.42
C SER A 151 8.63 26.94 7.28
N HIS A 152 7.71 26.51 8.15
CA HIS A 152 6.88 27.44 8.93
C HIS A 152 7.12 27.38 10.44
N ASN A 153 8.15 26.66 10.92
CA ASN A 153 8.47 26.49 12.34
C ASN A 153 7.23 26.12 13.20
N GLY A 154 6.30 25.35 12.65
CA GLY A 154 5.07 24.95 13.34
C GLY A 154 4.07 26.07 13.68
N LYS A 155 4.11 27.22 13.00
CA LYS A 155 3.13 28.31 13.22
C LYS A 155 1.69 27.81 13.04
N SER A 156 0.88 27.91 14.09
CA SER A 156 -0.47 27.31 14.15
C SER A 156 -1.48 27.93 13.18
N SER A 157 -1.24 29.16 12.71
CA SER A 157 -2.17 29.89 11.83
C SER A 157 -2.37 29.23 10.46
N LEU A 158 -1.48 28.32 10.05
CA LEU A 158 -1.58 27.58 8.80
C LEU A 158 -1.93 26.09 9.02
N ALA A 159 -2.12 25.66 10.27
CA ALA A 159 -2.44 24.27 10.60
C ALA A 159 -3.75 23.81 9.95
N GLY A 160 -4.74 24.71 9.82
CA GLY A 160 -5.99 24.42 9.11
C GLY A 160 -5.78 24.04 7.64
N LEU A 161 -4.90 24.76 6.93
CA LEU A 161 -4.58 24.47 5.53
C LEU A 161 -3.86 23.12 5.38
N LEU A 162 -2.93 22.80 6.30
CA LEU A 162 -2.26 21.50 6.30
C LEU A 162 -3.24 20.35 6.53
N VAL A 163 -4.15 20.50 7.50
CA VAL A 163 -5.18 19.49 7.78
C VAL A 163 -6.09 19.29 6.56
N SER A 164 -6.55 20.37 5.92
CA SER A 164 -7.35 20.27 4.69
C SER A 164 -6.59 19.58 3.56
N PHE A 165 -5.30 19.90 3.37
CA PHE A 165 -4.45 19.23 2.38
C PHE A 165 -4.33 17.72 2.65
N ILE A 166 -4.04 17.32 3.90
CA ILE A 166 -3.94 15.92 4.30
C ILE A 166 -5.26 15.19 4.03
N LEU A 167 -6.39 15.77 4.43
CA LEU A 167 -7.71 15.16 4.22
C LEU A 167 -8.04 14.97 2.74
N ILE A 168 -7.78 15.98 1.90
CA ILE A 168 -7.99 15.89 0.46
C ILE A 168 -7.13 14.78 -0.14
N MET A 169 -5.85 14.72 0.23
CA MET A 169 -4.94 13.71 -0.30
C MET A 169 -5.30 12.29 0.17
N ILE A 170 -5.75 12.12 1.42
CA ILE A 170 -6.28 10.83 1.92
C ILE A 170 -7.52 10.44 1.12
N ALA A 171 -8.47 11.35 0.92
CA ALA A 171 -9.68 11.08 0.14
C ALA A 171 -9.34 10.67 -1.30
N LEU A 172 -8.44 11.39 -1.97
CA LEU A 172 -7.95 11.05 -3.31
C LEU A 172 -7.26 9.68 -3.33
N THR A 173 -6.49 9.36 -2.30
CA THR A 173 -5.82 8.05 -2.17
C THR A 173 -6.85 6.93 -2.11
N VAL A 174 -7.85 7.06 -1.22
CA VAL A 174 -8.91 6.05 -1.06
C VAL A 174 -9.69 5.87 -2.35
N ILE A 175 -10.11 6.97 -3.00
CA ILE A 175 -10.86 6.94 -4.26
C ILE A 175 -10.03 6.26 -5.36
N THR A 176 -8.76 6.63 -5.51
CA THR A 176 -7.87 6.09 -6.53
C THR A 176 -7.59 4.61 -6.31
N VAL A 177 -7.27 4.21 -5.07
CA VAL A 177 -7.05 2.81 -4.71
C VAL A 177 -8.31 1.98 -4.98
N PHE A 178 -9.48 2.47 -4.58
CA PHE A 178 -10.75 1.80 -4.86
C PHE A 178 -11.03 1.67 -6.36
N ALA A 179 -10.81 2.73 -7.13
CA ALA A 179 -10.99 2.72 -8.59
C ALA A 179 -10.04 1.72 -9.28
N LEU A 180 -8.78 1.66 -8.85
CA LEU A 180 -7.79 0.71 -9.37
C LEU A 180 -8.17 -0.74 -9.04
N TYR A 181 -8.54 -1.03 -7.79
CA TYR A 181 -9.03 -2.37 -7.42
C TYR A 181 -10.28 -2.77 -8.18
N ARG A 182 -11.23 -1.83 -8.36
CA ARG A 182 -12.43 -2.07 -9.17
C ARG A 182 -12.11 -2.35 -10.63
N SER A 183 -11.15 -1.61 -11.21
CA SER A 183 -10.67 -1.82 -12.58
C SER A 183 -10.07 -3.22 -12.74
N ILE A 184 -9.18 -3.59 -11.82
CA ILE A 184 -8.58 -4.93 -11.75
C ILE A 184 -9.67 -6.00 -11.68
N TYR A 185 -10.64 -5.86 -10.78
CA TYR A 185 -11.75 -6.80 -10.62
C TYR A 185 -12.59 -6.94 -11.90
N ARG A 186 -12.94 -5.82 -12.56
CA ARG A 186 -13.70 -5.83 -13.82
C ARG A 186 -12.95 -6.52 -14.95
N SER A 187 -11.63 -6.33 -15.03
CA SER A 187 -10.80 -6.99 -16.05
C SER A 187 -10.84 -8.52 -15.96
N PHE A 188 -11.23 -9.07 -14.80
CA PHE A 188 -11.38 -10.51 -14.60
C PHE A 188 -12.80 -11.03 -14.83
N VAL A 189 -13.83 -10.21 -14.65
CA VAL A 189 -15.22 -10.63 -14.95
C VAL A 189 -15.45 -10.72 -16.47
N ALA A 190 -14.65 -10.00 -17.25
CA ALA A 190 -14.73 -10.01 -18.70
C ALA A 190 -13.95 -11.16 -19.37
N ARG A 191 -13.22 -11.97 -18.59
CA ARG A 191 -12.51 -13.18 -19.06
C ARG A 191 -13.28 -14.41 -18.65
#